data_AF-A0A9Q0PMT5-F1
#
_entry.id   AF-A0A9Q0PMT5-F1
#
_cell.length_a   1.000
_cell.length_b   1.000
_cell.length_c   1.000
_cell.angle_alpha   90.00
_cell.angle_beta   90.00
_cell.angle_gamma   90.00
#
_symmetry.space_group_name_H-M   'P 1'
#
loop_
_entity.id
_entity.type
_entity.pdbx_description
1 polymer ?
#
loop_
_entity_poly.entity_id
_entity_poly.type
_entity_poly.pdbx_seq_one_letter_code
_entity_poly.pdbx_strand_id
1 'polypeptide(L)'
;MLIRRNLVVILLIVFMFGPDMCGTQTKKLHVILSYQGQNYPIKKDLQCETDKLTHFYTFILRPDASYSVLVDNRERESGTMYTDWDILPPPKIKDTKAKKPADWDDREYIEDPNDVKPEGYDSIPREIPDPKAKEPDEWDEEDDGIWRPPKIPNPAYKGPWKRKVCIHGQSLKMILTFMC
;
A
#
# COMPACT_ATOMS: atom_id res chain seq x y z
N MET A 1 48.13 -33.56 11.26
CA MET A 1 46.67 -33.53 11.04
C MET A 1 46.02 -32.97 12.31
N LEU A 2 45.91 -31.65 12.41
CA LEU A 2 45.32 -30.99 13.58
C LEU A 2 43.81 -31.23 13.51
N ILE A 3 43.30 -32.08 14.39
CA ILE A 3 41.85 -32.23 14.60
C ILE A 3 41.39 -30.86 15.14
N ARG A 4 40.83 -30.03 14.24
CA ARG A 4 40.05 -28.87 14.64
C ARG A 4 38.86 -29.40 15.42
N ARG A 5 39.02 -29.52 16.74
CA ARG A 5 37.89 -29.64 17.65
C ARG A 5 36.97 -28.48 17.29
N ASN A 6 35.80 -28.81 16.74
CA ASN A 6 34.71 -27.88 16.54
C ASN A 6 34.55 -27.12 17.86
N LEU A 7 35.06 -25.90 17.87
CA LEU A 7 34.73 -24.92 18.88
C LEU A 7 33.26 -24.65 18.59
N VAL A 8 32.39 -25.49 19.14
CA VAL A 8 30.99 -25.14 19.35
C VAL A 8 31.12 -23.87 20.15
N VAL A 9 30.97 -22.74 19.49
CA VAL A 9 30.69 -21.48 20.14
C VAL A 9 29.37 -21.78 20.84
N ILE A 10 29.44 -22.29 22.07
CA ILE A 10 28.30 -22.34 22.98
C ILE A 10 28.09 -20.87 23.29
N LEU A 11 27.42 -20.22 22.34
CA LEU A 11 26.82 -18.93 22.47
C LEU A 11 26.00 -19.06 23.77
N LEU A 12 26.42 -18.39 24.84
CA LEU A 12 25.66 -18.35 26.09
C LEU A 12 24.38 -17.57 25.80
N ILE A 13 23.41 -18.24 25.19
CA ILE A 13 22.06 -17.73 24.97
C ILE A 13 21.32 -18.01 26.27
N VAL A 14 20.98 -16.94 26.97
CA VAL A 14 20.07 -16.99 28.11
C VAL A 14 18.68 -16.68 27.56
N PHE A 15 17.62 -17.31 28.08
CA PHE A 15 16.27 -17.04 27.61
C PHE A 15 15.31 -16.79 28.78
N MET A 16 14.29 -15.98 28.51
CA MET A 16 13.12 -15.80 29.36
C MET A 16 11.91 -16.33 28.61
N PHE A 17 11.23 -17.31 29.20
CA PHE A 17 10.03 -17.92 28.64
C PHE A 17 8.96 -18.00 29.72
N GLY A 18 7.77 -17.47 29.43
CA GLY A 18 6.65 -17.59 30.34
C GLY A 18 5.47 -16.68 30.01
N PRO A 19 4.25 -17.03 30.47
CA PRO A 19 3.07 -16.19 30.31
C PRO A 19 3.19 -14.94 31.21
N ASP A 20 2.87 -13.78 30.64
CA ASP A 20 2.76 -12.51 31.34
C ASP A 20 1.36 -11.94 31.14
N MET A 21 0.69 -11.75 32.26
CA MET A 21 -0.68 -11.26 32.32
C MET A 21 -0.71 -10.00 33.19
N CYS A 22 -0.85 -8.84 32.56
CA CYS A 22 -1.08 -7.57 33.23
C CYS A 22 -2.41 -6.97 32.76
N GLY A 23 -3.40 -7.01 33.66
CA GLY A 23 -4.74 -6.45 33.44
C GLY A 23 -5.49 -7.06 32.25
N THR A 24 -6.29 -6.22 31.57
CA THR A 24 -7.10 -6.61 30.40
C THR A 24 -6.36 -6.48 29.07
N GLN A 25 -5.23 -5.77 29.02
CA GLN A 25 -4.59 -5.34 27.77
C GLN A 25 -3.38 -6.19 27.38
N THR A 26 -2.64 -6.75 28.33
CA THR A 26 -1.40 -7.50 28.03
C THR A 26 -1.51 -8.91 28.57
N LYS A 27 -1.81 -9.85 27.66
CA LYS A 27 -1.92 -11.29 27.88
C LYS A 27 -1.07 -11.97 26.83
N LYS A 28 0.22 -12.09 27.11
CA LYS A 28 1.22 -12.50 26.12
C LYS A 28 2.19 -13.51 26.70
N LEU A 29 2.57 -14.48 25.90
CA LEU A 29 3.60 -15.45 26.19
C LEU A 29 4.94 -14.87 25.74
N HIS A 30 5.76 -14.45 26.69
CA HIS A 30 7.08 -13.91 26.35
C HIS A 30 8.02 -15.03 25.97
N VAL A 31 8.74 -14.81 24.88
CA VAL A 31 9.91 -15.59 24.48
C VAL A 31 11.01 -14.58 24.14
N ILE A 32 11.91 -14.36 25.08
CA ILE A 32 13.01 -13.41 24.94
C ILE A 32 14.31 -14.17 24.94
N LEU A 33 15.12 -13.94 23.91
CA LEU A 33 16.46 -14.49 23.79
C LEU A 33 17.48 -13.41 24.14
N SER A 34 18.39 -13.68 25.04
CA SER A 34 19.47 -12.79 25.43
C SER A 34 20.76 -13.26 24.78
N TYR A 35 21.36 -12.40 23.96
CA TYR A 35 22.61 -12.66 23.26
C TYR A 35 23.50 -11.43 23.33
N GLN A 36 24.78 -11.62 23.67
CA GLN A 36 25.77 -10.54 23.85
C GLN A 36 25.33 -9.44 24.85
N GLY A 37 24.53 -9.80 25.86
CA GLY A 37 24.00 -8.85 26.83
C GLY A 37 22.85 -7.97 26.31
N GLN A 38 22.33 -8.24 25.11
CA GLN A 38 21.12 -7.62 24.57
C GLN A 38 19.96 -8.62 24.61
N ASN A 39 18.75 -8.11 24.89
CA ASN A 39 17.53 -8.90 24.94
C ASN A 39 16.72 -8.70 23.66
N TYR A 40 16.44 -9.80 22.98
CA TYR A 40 15.67 -9.87 21.75
C TYR A 40 14.32 -10.53 22.06
N PRO A 41 13.22 -9.76 22.14
CA PRO A 41 11.89 -10.32 22.21
C PRO A 41 11.49 -10.91 20.84
N ILE A 42 10.67 -11.97 20.86
CA ILE A 42 10.10 -12.55 19.65
C ILE A 42 9.19 -11.54 18.95
N LYS A 43 9.22 -11.50 17.62
CA LYS A 43 8.37 -10.61 16.80
C LYS A 43 6.91 -11.02 16.77
N LYS A 44 6.65 -12.33 16.92
CA LYS A 44 5.32 -12.92 16.88
C LYS A 44 4.59 -12.62 18.19
N ASP A 45 3.34 -12.20 18.10
CA ASP A 45 2.50 -11.99 19.27
C ASP A 45 1.87 -13.32 19.69
N LEU A 46 2.42 -13.94 20.73
CA LEU A 46 1.95 -15.22 21.25
C LEU A 46 0.95 -14.98 22.38
N GLN A 47 -0.27 -15.47 22.21
CA GLN A 47 -1.31 -15.35 23.24
C GLN A 47 -1.13 -16.42 24.32
N CYS A 48 -1.39 -16.04 25.56
CA CYS A 48 -1.47 -16.97 26.68
C CYS A 48 -2.92 -17.45 26.88
N GLU A 49 -3.07 -18.65 27.44
CA GLU A 49 -4.37 -19.14 27.87
C GLU A 49 -4.88 -18.29 29.05
N THR A 50 -6.19 -18.00 29.07
CA THR A 50 -6.77 -17.01 30.01
C THR A 50 -7.82 -17.57 30.94
N ASP A 51 -8.03 -18.89 30.90
CA ASP A 51 -8.96 -19.56 31.79
C ASP A 51 -8.36 -19.73 33.20
N LYS A 52 -9.10 -20.42 34.09
CA LYS A 52 -8.67 -20.68 35.48
C LYS A 52 -8.06 -22.06 35.67
N LEU A 53 -7.76 -22.77 34.58
CA LEU A 53 -7.17 -24.11 34.59
C LEU A 53 -5.64 -24.01 34.59
N THR A 54 -5.01 -25.14 34.90
CA THR A 54 -3.55 -25.26 34.84
C THR A 54 -3.13 -25.60 33.43
N HIS A 55 -2.28 -24.76 32.83
CA HIS A 55 -1.71 -24.98 31.51
C HIS A 55 -0.21 -25.26 31.57
N PHE A 56 0.27 -26.13 30.68
CA PHE A 56 1.68 -26.46 30.55
C PHE A 56 2.29 -25.79 29.32
N TYR A 57 3.26 -24.91 29.55
CA TYR A 57 4.00 -24.22 28.50
C TYR A 57 5.36 -24.89 28.31
N THR A 58 5.66 -25.28 27.07
CA THR A 58 6.94 -25.90 26.72
C THR A 58 7.61 -25.10 25.61
N PHE A 59 8.87 -24.74 25.80
CA PHE A 59 9.70 -24.13 24.79
C PHE A 59 10.85 -25.08 24.43
N ILE A 60 10.96 -25.44 23.16
CA ILE A 60 11.98 -26.33 22.64
C ILE A 60 12.84 -25.52 21.70
N LEU A 61 14.11 -25.33 22.06
CA LEU A 61 15.11 -24.72 21.19
C LEU A 61 16.09 -25.80 20.72
N ARG A 62 16.22 -25.97 19.42
CA ARG A 62 17.06 -27.00 18.80
C ARG A 62 18.43 -26.43 18.37
N PRO A 63 19.48 -27.26 18.26
CA PRO A 63 20.81 -26.83 17.82
C PRO A 63 20.89 -26.29 16.39
N ASP A 64 19.91 -26.62 15.54
CA ASP A 64 19.78 -26.08 14.17
C ASP A 64 19.17 -24.67 14.14
N ALA A 65 19.02 -24.03 15.31
CA ALA A 65 18.38 -22.74 15.51
C ALA A 65 16.88 -22.71 15.18
N SER A 66 16.22 -23.87 15.07
CA SER A 66 14.76 -23.96 15.05
C SER A 66 14.19 -23.98 16.47
N TYR A 67 12.97 -23.48 16.61
CA TYR A 67 12.24 -23.53 17.88
C TYR A 67 10.81 -24.03 17.69
N SER A 68 10.24 -24.59 18.75
CA SER A 68 8.83 -24.93 18.86
C SER A 68 8.30 -24.48 20.23
N VAL A 69 7.12 -23.86 20.25
CA VAL A 69 6.36 -23.51 21.45
C VAL A 69 5.12 -24.40 21.50
N LEU A 70 4.99 -25.14 22.60
CA LEU A 70 3.83 -26.00 22.85
C LEU A 70 3.07 -25.48 24.06
N VAL A 71 1.74 -25.56 23.98
CA VAL A 71 0.83 -25.31 25.10
C VAL A 71 -0.04 -26.55 25.25
N ASP A 72 -0.07 -27.12 26.46
CA ASP A 72 -0.76 -28.38 26.78
C ASP A 72 -0.38 -29.52 25.83
N ASN A 73 0.92 -29.63 25.53
CA ASN A 73 1.51 -30.61 24.63
C ASN A 73 1.03 -30.52 23.17
N ARG A 74 0.40 -29.39 22.79
CA ARG A 74 0.03 -29.08 21.39
C ARG A 74 0.96 -27.98 20.87
N GLU A 75 1.54 -28.21 19.69
CA GLU A 75 2.35 -27.19 19.03
C GLU A 75 1.48 -25.99 18.63
N ARG A 76 1.84 -24.82 19.18
CA ARG A 76 1.17 -23.54 18.89
C ARG A 76 1.95 -22.73 17.88
N GLU A 77 3.28 -22.76 17.99
CA GLU A 77 4.16 -21.98 17.14
C GLU A 77 5.45 -22.75 16.86
N SER A 78 5.98 -22.60 15.65
CA SER A 78 7.30 -23.10 15.30
C SER A 78 7.98 -22.17 14.31
N GLY A 79 9.30 -22.18 14.28
CA GLY A 79 10.04 -21.26 13.43
C GLY A 79 11.54 -21.35 13.61
N THR A 80 12.23 -20.28 13.19
CA THR A 80 13.69 -20.20 13.28
C THR A 80 14.11 -18.92 13.98
N MET A 81 15.22 -18.98 14.72
CA MET A 81 15.75 -17.82 15.45
C MET A 81 16.07 -16.63 14.53
N TYR A 82 16.49 -16.90 13.30
CA TYR A 82 16.96 -15.88 12.37
C TYR A 82 15.84 -15.03 11.76
N THR A 83 14.63 -15.57 11.68
CA THR A 83 13.48 -14.87 11.10
C THR A 83 12.66 -14.18 12.18
N ASP A 84 12.46 -14.87 13.30
CA ASP A 84 11.46 -14.50 14.31
C ASP A 84 12.04 -13.59 15.41
N TRP A 85 13.37 -13.38 15.42
CA TRP A 85 14.05 -12.39 16.25
C TRP A 85 15.00 -11.51 15.42
N ASP A 86 15.21 -10.27 15.86
CA ASP A 86 16.17 -9.33 15.26
C ASP A 86 17.59 -9.50 15.82
N ILE A 87 18.07 -10.76 15.87
CA ILE A 87 19.43 -11.08 16.35
C ILE A 87 20.49 -10.72 15.30
N LEU A 88 20.14 -10.85 14.02
CA LEU A 88 21.03 -10.53 12.93
C LEU A 88 20.87 -9.06 12.51
N PRO A 89 21.97 -8.37 12.16
CA PRO A 89 21.86 -7.08 11.50
C PRO A 89 21.05 -7.21 10.20
N PRO A 90 20.31 -6.16 9.80
CA PRO A 90 19.45 -6.22 8.63
C PRO A 90 20.27 -6.61 7.38
N PRO A 91 19.79 -7.59 6.58
CA PRO A 91 20.54 -8.11 5.44
C PRO A 91 20.72 -7.08 4.31
N LYS A 92 19.90 -6.02 4.31
CA LYS A 92 19.96 -4.94 3.32
C LYS A 92 19.98 -3.60 4.04
N ILE A 93 21.09 -2.89 3.94
CA ILE A 93 21.22 -1.51 4.39
C ILE A 93 20.77 -0.62 3.22
N LYS A 94 19.84 0.31 3.45
CA LYS A 94 19.50 1.32 2.43
C LYS A 94 20.77 2.16 2.19
N ASP A 95 21.16 2.31 0.93
CA ASP A 95 22.35 3.10 0.60
C ASP A 95 22.12 4.56 1.01
N THR A 96 22.87 5.01 2.03
CA THR A 96 22.77 6.37 2.58
C THR A 96 23.24 7.44 1.59
N LYS A 97 23.91 7.05 0.49
CA LYS A 97 24.33 7.95 -0.58
C LYS A 97 23.40 7.94 -1.78
N ALA A 98 22.41 7.03 -1.83
CA ALA A 98 21.46 6.99 -2.92
C ALA A 98 20.55 8.23 -2.88
N LYS A 99 20.75 9.13 -3.83
CA LYS A 99 19.83 10.24 -4.09
C LYS A 99 18.82 9.80 -5.11
N LYS A 100 17.57 10.18 -4.87
CA LYS A 100 16.51 10.06 -5.87
C LYS A 100 16.95 10.80 -7.16
N PRO A 101 16.88 10.19 -8.35
CA PRO A 101 17.19 10.87 -9.59
C PRO A 101 16.33 12.12 -9.75
N ALA A 102 16.90 13.17 -10.36
CA ALA A 102 16.16 14.42 -10.60
C ALA A 102 14.94 14.23 -11.53
N ASP A 103 14.99 13.20 -12.37
CA ASP A 103 13.95 12.83 -13.35
C ASP A 103 12.95 11.78 -12.81
N TRP A 104 12.94 11.55 -11.50
CA TRP A 104 12.01 10.58 -10.92
C TRP A 104 10.64 11.20 -10.66
N ASP A 105 9.66 10.76 -11.43
CA ASP A 105 8.26 11.17 -11.33
C ASP A 105 7.48 10.28 -10.34
N ASP A 106 6.99 10.87 -9.24
CA ASP A 106 6.14 10.18 -8.24
C ASP A 106 4.63 10.28 -8.56
N ARG A 107 4.25 10.90 -9.69
CA ARG A 107 2.84 11.12 -10.01
C ARG A 107 2.15 9.80 -10.35
N GLU A 108 1.17 9.44 -9.54
CA GLU A 108 0.31 8.27 -9.76
C GLU A 108 -0.55 8.42 -11.04
N TYR A 109 -0.90 9.66 -11.39
CA TYR A 109 -1.72 10.00 -12.55
C TYR A 109 -0.95 10.89 -13.51
N ILE A 110 -0.97 10.53 -14.80
CA ILE A 110 -0.44 11.33 -15.89
C ILE A 110 -1.58 11.72 -16.83
N GLU A 111 -1.42 12.80 -17.60
CA GLU A 111 -2.38 13.13 -18.64
C GLU A 111 -2.31 12.08 -19.75
N ASP A 112 -3.46 11.57 -20.19
CA ASP A 112 -3.51 10.54 -21.23
C ASP A 112 -3.04 11.12 -22.57
N PRO A 113 -1.90 10.65 -23.12
CA PRO A 113 -1.39 11.15 -24.38
C PRO A 113 -2.31 10.83 -25.57
N ASN A 114 -3.23 9.86 -25.43
CA ASN A 114 -4.19 9.49 -26.48
C ASN A 114 -5.50 10.29 -26.41
N ASP A 115 -5.74 11.02 -25.31
CA ASP A 115 -6.92 11.87 -25.19
C ASP A 115 -6.64 13.20 -25.88
N VAL A 116 -6.82 13.21 -27.20
CA VAL A 116 -6.71 14.40 -28.04
C VAL A 116 -8.03 15.15 -28.02
N LYS A 117 -7.94 16.47 -28.03
CA LYS A 117 -9.11 17.34 -28.12
C LYS A 117 -9.87 17.05 -29.42
N PRO A 118 -11.17 16.72 -29.36
CA PRO A 118 -11.95 16.48 -30.57
C PRO A 118 -11.99 17.71 -31.47
N GLU A 119 -11.89 17.48 -32.78
CA GLU A 119 -12.03 18.53 -33.77
C GLU A 119 -13.42 19.19 -33.65
N GLY A 120 -13.47 20.52 -33.68
CA GLY A 120 -14.71 21.29 -33.53
C GLY A 120 -15.26 21.44 -32.11
N TYR A 121 -14.58 20.92 -31.06
CA TYR A 121 -15.03 21.07 -29.67
C TYR A 121 -15.12 22.55 -29.22
N ASP A 122 -14.17 23.39 -29.66
CA ASP A 122 -14.19 24.84 -29.37
C ASP A 122 -15.19 25.62 -30.23
N SER A 123 -15.63 25.02 -31.33
CA SER A 123 -16.57 25.64 -32.26
C SER A 123 -18.01 25.52 -31.79
N ILE A 124 -18.28 24.75 -30.73
CA ILE A 124 -19.62 24.61 -30.14
C ILE A 124 -19.93 25.89 -29.35
N PRO A 125 -20.93 26.69 -29.76
CA PRO A 125 -21.26 27.93 -29.06
C PRO A 125 -21.91 27.61 -27.71
N ARG A 126 -21.64 28.44 -26.70
CA ARG A 126 -22.23 28.33 -25.36
C ARG A 126 -23.75 28.49 -25.37
N GLU A 127 -24.26 29.28 -26.31
CA GLU A 127 -25.67 29.60 -26.46
C GLU A 127 -26.11 29.35 -27.89
N ILE A 128 -27.28 28.73 -28.05
CA ILE A 128 -27.95 28.51 -29.34
C ILE A 128 -29.31 29.22 -29.31
N PRO A 129 -29.83 29.70 -30.44
CA PRO A 129 -31.19 30.23 -30.47
C PRO A 129 -32.20 29.13 -30.11
N ASP A 130 -33.23 29.47 -29.34
CA ASP A 130 -34.23 28.52 -28.88
C ASP A 130 -35.02 27.94 -30.07
N PRO A 131 -34.90 26.63 -30.36
CA PRO A 131 -35.61 25.99 -31.47
C PRO A 131 -37.12 25.88 -31.22
N LYS A 132 -37.60 26.11 -29.99
CA LYS A 132 -39.02 26.10 -29.64
C LYS A 132 -39.64 27.49 -29.61
N ALA A 133 -38.83 28.54 -29.68
CA ALA A 133 -39.36 29.89 -29.77
C ALA A 133 -39.98 30.08 -31.16
N LYS A 134 -41.21 30.58 -31.16
CA LYS A 134 -41.89 31.08 -32.34
C LYS A 134 -42.06 32.58 -32.20
N GLU A 135 -42.12 33.24 -33.34
CA GLU A 135 -42.48 34.64 -33.41
C GLU A 135 -43.86 34.85 -32.78
N PRO A 136 -44.03 35.85 -31.89
CA PRO A 136 -45.33 36.20 -31.33
C PRO A 136 -46.31 36.67 -32.40
N ASP A 137 -47.60 36.35 -32.26
CA ASP A 137 -48.65 36.75 -33.21
C ASP A 137 -48.87 38.28 -33.29
N GLU A 138 -48.34 39.04 -32.33
CA GLU A 138 -48.41 40.51 -32.25
C GLU A 138 -47.09 41.20 -32.67
N TRP A 139 -46.14 40.49 -33.28
CA TRP A 139 -44.88 41.06 -33.76
C TRP A 139 -45.08 41.83 -35.08
N ASP A 140 -44.57 43.06 -35.16
CA ASP A 140 -44.61 43.87 -36.39
C ASP A 140 -43.19 44.12 -36.93
N GLU A 141 -42.86 43.53 -38.09
CA GLU A 141 -41.53 43.68 -38.70
C GLU A 141 -41.19 45.12 -39.14
N GLU A 142 -42.19 45.99 -39.39
CA GLU A 142 -41.94 47.41 -39.75
C GLU A 142 -41.53 48.25 -38.53
N ASP A 143 -42.17 48.03 -37.37
CA ASP A 143 -41.95 48.81 -36.15
C ASP A 143 -40.89 48.17 -35.22
N ASP A 144 -40.85 46.84 -35.09
CA ASP A 144 -39.96 46.09 -34.17
C ASP A 144 -38.73 45.46 -34.87
N GLY A 145 -38.75 45.36 -36.20
CA GLY A 145 -37.66 44.81 -37.02
C GLY A 145 -37.64 43.27 -37.12
N ILE A 146 -36.56 42.71 -37.69
CA ILE A 146 -36.42 41.26 -37.91
C ILE A 146 -36.38 40.52 -36.56
N TRP A 147 -37.39 39.69 -36.30
CA TRP A 147 -37.47 38.88 -35.09
C TRP A 147 -36.28 37.91 -34.98
N ARG A 148 -35.73 37.79 -33.76
CA ARG A 148 -34.65 36.83 -33.46
C ARG A 148 -35.02 36.00 -32.24
N PRO A 149 -34.95 34.65 -32.33
CA PRO A 149 -35.27 33.80 -31.20
C PRO A 149 -34.33 34.06 -30.00
N PRO A 150 -34.85 33.97 -28.76
CA PRO A 150 -34.05 34.10 -27.55
C PRO A 150 -32.95 33.03 -27.51
N LYS A 151 -31.79 33.38 -26.98
CA LYS A 151 -30.66 32.45 -26.84
C LYS A 151 -30.82 31.62 -25.58
N ILE A 152 -30.70 30.30 -25.72
CA ILE A 152 -30.72 29.33 -24.62
C ILE A 152 -29.33 28.68 -24.48
N PRO A 153 -28.96 28.20 -23.26
CA PRO A 153 -27.73 27.44 -23.07
C PRO A 153 -27.70 26.21 -23.97
N ASN A 154 -26.62 26.05 -24.74
CA ASN A 154 -26.44 24.92 -25.63
C ASN A 154 -26.16 23.64 -24.83
N PRO A 155 -27.03 22.62 -24.85
CA PRO A 155 -26.80 21.37 -24.13
C PRO A 155 -25.54 20.60 -24.60
N ALA A 156 -25.07 20.88 -25.83
CA ALA A 156 -23.86 20.27 -26.39
C ALA A 156 -22.56 20.95 -25.91
N TYR A 157 -22.62 22.14 -25.32
CA TYR A 157 -21.45 22.84 -24.81
C TYR A 157 -20.97 22.23 -23.49
N LYS A 158 -19.82 21.57 -23.52
CA LYS A 158 -19.24 20.84 -22.37
C LYS A 158 -18.21 21.64 -21.56
N GLY A 159 -18.09 22.95 -21.81
CA GLY A 159 -17.12 23.83 -21.13
C GLY A 159 -15.71 23.74 -21.74
N PRO A 160 -14.69 24.31 -21.08
CA PRO A 160 -13.31 24.23 -21.55
C PRO A 160 -12.82 22.78 -21.49
N TRP A 161 -12.23 22.30 -22.59
CA TRP A 161 -11.72 20.94 -22.69
C TRP A 161 -10.60 20.69 -21.68
N LYS A 162 -10.64 19.54 -21.00
CA LYS A 162 -9.60 19.05 -20.09
C LYS A 162 -9.21 17.63 -20.51
N ARG A 163 -7.90 17.36 -20.60
CA ARG A 163 -7.39 16.00 -20.84
C ARG A 163 -7.82 15.07 -19.73
N LYS A 164 -8.19 13.85 -20.09
CA LYS A 164 -8.33 12.75 -19.14
C LYS A 164 -6.98 12.42 -18.53
N VAL A 165 -7.02 12.04 -17.25
CA VAL A 165 -5.86 11.52 -16.54
C VAL A 165 -5.94 9.99 -16.52
N CYS A 166 -4.82 9.31 -16.76
CA CYS A 166 -4.68 7.87 -16.65
C CYS A 166 -3.64 7.52 -15.58
N ILE A 167 -3.77 6.33 -14.98
CA ILE A 167 -2.77 5.89 -14.00
C ILE A 167 -1.45 5.60 -14.72
N HIS A 168 -0.34 6.03 -14.12
CA HIS A 168 1.01 5.97 -14.68
C HIS A 168 1.39 4.55 -15.17
N GLY A 169 0.83 3.49 -14.57
CA GLY A 169 1.01 2.09 -14.97
C GLY A 169 0.10 1.54 -16.08
N GLN A 170 -0.98 2.23 -16.47
CA GLN A 170 -1.90 1.79 -17.53
C GLN A 170 -1.50 2.26 -18.94
N SER A 171 -0.63 3.27 -19.05
CA SER A 171 -0.03 3.70 -20.32
C SER A 171 0.91 2.63 -20.92
N LEU A 172 1.47 1.73 -20.09
CA LEU A 172 2.38 0.67 -20.52
C LEU A 172 1.76 -0.36 -21.48
N LYS A 173 0.43 -0.41 -21.63
CA LYS A 173 -0.19 -1.27 -22.65
C LYS A 173 -0.01 -0.79 -24.09
N MET A 174 0.49 0.44 -24.32
CA MET A 174 0.70 0.96 -25.68
C MET A 174 2.15 1.36 -26.01
N ILE A 175 3.08 1.32 -25.05
CA ILE A 175 4.51 1.60 -25.33
C ILE A 175 5.26 0.32 -25.74
N LEU A 176 4.74 -0.88 -25.42
CA LEU A 176 5.38 -2.14 -25.82
C LEU A 176 5.22 -2.51 -27.31
N THR A 177 4.54 -1.71 -28.13
CA THR A 177 4.37 -2.01 -29.57
C THR A 177 5.46 -1.40 -30.46
N PHE A 178 6.45 -0.70 -29.91
CA PHE A 178 7.58 -0.12 -30.69
C PHE A 178 8.96 -0.68 -30.32
N MET A 179 9.01 -1.84 -29.66
CA MET A 179 10.24 -2.63 -29.57
C MET A 179 9.95 -4.09 -29.93
N CYS A 180 9.83 -4.34 -31.24
CA CYS A 180 10.20 -5.60 -31.89
C CYS A 180 10.76 -5.25 -33.27
#